data_AF-A0AAU4V3L7-F1
#
_entry.id   AF-A0AAU4V3L7-F1
#
_cell.length_a   1.000
_cell.length_b   1.000
_cell.length_c   1.000
_cell.angle_alpha   90.00
_cell.angle_beta   90.00
_cell.angle_gamma   90.00
#
_symmetry.space_group_name_H-M   'P 1'
#
loop_
_entity.id
_entity.type
_entity.pdbx_description
1 polymer ?
#
loop_
_entity_poly.entity_id
_entity_poly.type
_entity_poly.pdbx_seq_one_letter_code
_entity_poly.pdbx_strand_id
1 'polypeptide(L)'
;MTRTARRHIAAAFTAAAALTAGLVTSAAAAETGQADRPTLSASAADVAAANSPNYSCGTETSADRSTADRLSSQLTGTLRGYLTSYRVSCARAIVNAVQARGLPQRAAVNAVTTAIVESTLYNNPNMIDLDSVGLFQQRAGWGSFDQRMNPAWATNAFLNQMVKISNWETKPIGQVCQAVQISAYPDRYQTQAADAQTIVSALWSGLQTNGDVPVSGNWDGGAAANVGVWRSGVFHLRNDDGSIAKVDWGQAGDLPVSGNFDGSGPDNLGVFRPSTGQFHLRMDDGSITKLDWGQAGDLPVAGNWDGGAAANVGVWRSGVFHLRNDDGSIAKVDWGQAGDLPVSGNWDGSGPDNLGVFRPSTGQFHLRNDDGGLTVLDWGQAGDLPVGANWDGGNGGPAANVGIWRPSQGRFHLRNDDGSLTTLDWGQPR
;
A
#
# COMPACT_ATOMS: atom_id res chain seq x y z
N MET A 1 -65.38 -38.51 44.10
CA MET A 1 -65.40 -38.99 45.50
C MET A 1 -63.97 -39.01 46.02
N THR A 2 -63.76 -38.40 47.19
CA THR A 2 -62.68 -38.66 48.17
C THR A 2 -61.21 -38.47 47.75
N ARG A 3 -60.32 -37.86 48.54
CA ARG A 3 -60.42 -37.18 49.84
C ARG A 3 -59.08 -36.47 50.08
N THR A 4 -59.18 -35.35 50.75
CA THR A 4 -58.14 -34.47 51.26
C THR A 4 -57.33 -35.10 52.41
N ALA A 5 -56.07 -34.64 52.51
CA ALA A 5 -55.33 -34.33 53.74
C ALA A 5 -54.80 -35.47 54.62
N ARG A 6 -53.54 -35.32 55.08
CA ARG A 6 -53.19 -34.88 56.46
C ARG A 6 -51.67 -34.96 56.70
N ARG A 7 -51.08 -33.83 57.12
CA ARG A 7 -50.47 -33.54 58.45
C ARG A 7 -48.96 -33.84 58.48
N HIS A 8 -48.13 -32.79 58.54
CA HIS A 8 -47.65 -32.11 59.77
C HIS A 8 -46.90 -33.05 60.71
N ILE A 9 -45.62 -32.77 60.97
CA ILE A 9 -45.08 -32.44 62.31
C ILE A 9 -43.65 -31.89 62.13
N ALA A 10 -43.35 -30.93 62.98
CA ALA A 10 -42.19 -30.07 62.99
C ALA A 10 -41.08 -30.57 63.94
N ALA A 11 -40.05 -29.73 64.04
CA ALA A 11 -39.01 -29.62 65.07
C ALA A 11 -37.72 -30.43 64.84
N ALA A 12 -36.54 -29.97 65.22
CA ALA A 12 -35.87 -28.66 65.34
C ALA A 12 -34.50 -28.95 66.00
N PHE A 13 -33.52 -28.07 65.75
CA PHE A 13 -32.23 -27.92 66.48
C PHE A 13 -31.23 -29.10 66.36
N THR A 14 -29.90 -28.93 66.27
CA THR A 14 -28.99 -27.80 66.54
C THR A 14 -27.63 -28.09 65.86
N ALA A 15 -26.88 -27.00 65.65
CA ALA A 15 -25.50 -26.83 65.18
C ALA A 15 -24.45 -27.92 65.53
N ALA A 16 -23.43 -28.12 64.68
CA ALA A 16 -22.20 -27.31 64.70
C ALA A 16 -21.17 -27.75 63.63
N ALA A 17 -20.35 -26.78 63.25
CA ALA A 17 -19.39 -26.71 62.15
C ALA A 17 -18.25 -27.74 62.14
N ALA A 18 -17.74 -28.04 60.94
CA ALA A 18 -16.32 -27.88 60.63
C ALA A 18 -16.10 -27.76 59.11
N LEU A 19 -15.30 -26.76 58.75
CA LEU A 19 -14.91 -26.32 57.42
C LEU A 19 -13.94 -27.31 56.74
N THR A 20 -14.03 -27.50 55.43
CA THR A 20 -12.87 -27.50 54.50
C THR A 20 -13.38 -27.48 53.06
N ALA A 21 -12.98 -26.45 52.31
CA ALA A 21 -13.37 -26.22 50.93
C ALA A 21 -12.39 -26.92 49.97
N GLY A 22 -12.93 -27.66 49.01
CA GLY A 22 -12.23 -28.15 47.82
C GLY A 22 -13.22 -28.16 46.66
N LEU A 23 -13.10 -27.19 45.74
CA LEU A 23 -13.92 -27.07 44.54
C LEU A 23 -13.33 -27.94 43.42
N VAL A 24 -14.14 -28.84 42.89
CA VAL A 24 -13.95 -29.50 41.59
C VAL A 24 -15.06 -28.98 40.68
N THR A 25 -14.71 -28.35 39.56
CA THR A 25 -15.64 -27.97 38.50
C THR A 25 -15.59 -28.99 37.37
N SER A 26 -16.75 -29.51 36.99
CA SER A 26 -16.95 -30.39 35.84
C SER A 26 -17.44 -29.59 34.63
N ALA A 27 -17.00 -30.06 33.45
CA ALA A 27 -17.27 -29.49 32.14
C ALA A 27 -18.70 -29.78 31.63
N ALA A 28 -19.20 -28.89 30.77
CA ALA A 28 -20.23 -29.18 29.79
C ALA A 28 -19.94 -28.39 28.49
N ALA A 29 -19.99 -29.09 27.37
CA ALA A 29 -19.73 -28.61 26.02
C ALA A 29 -20.83 -27.66 25.51
N ALA A 30 -20.46 -26.70 24.67
CA ALA A 30 -21.39 -25.85 23.93
C ALA A 30 -21.07 -25.87 22.43
N GLU A 31 -22.15 -25.95 21.65
CA GLU A 31 -22.21 -26.14 20.20
C GLU A 31 -21.68 -24.93 19.40
N THR A 32 -21.24 -25.27 18.19
CA THR A 32 -20.74 -24.42 17.11
C THR A 32 -21.84 -23.59 16.42
N GLY A 33 -21.53 -22.35 16.04
CA GLY A 33 -22.12 -21.72 14.86
C GLY A 33 -22.50 -20.24 14.97
N GLN A 34 -21.53 -19.34 14.86
CA GLN A 34 -21.78 -17.99 14.34
C GLN A 34 -20.50 -17.45 13.68
N ALA A 35 -20.59 -17.15 12.38
CA ALA A 35 -19.49 -16.57 11.62
C ALA A 35 -19.17 -15.17 12.17
N ASP A 36 -18.02 -15.03 12.82
CA ASP A 36 -17.49 -13.76 13.31
C ASP A 36 -17.21 -12.82 12.13
N ARG A 37 -17.97 -11.74 12.06
CA ARG A 37 -17.58 -10.55 11.30
C ARG A 37 -16.49 -9.83 12.12
N PRO A 38 -15.30 -9.57 11.57
CA PRO A 38 -14.27 -8.88 12.33
C PRO A 38 -14.70 -7.43 12.57
N THR A 39 -14.99 -7.09 13.84
CA THR A 39 -15.06 -5.71 14.29
C THR A 39 -13.64 -5.20 14.50
N LEU A 40 -13.10 -4.49 13.52
CA LEU A 40 -11.84 -3.75 13.66
C LEU A 40 -12.07 -2.56 14.61
N SER A 41 -11.46 -2.59 15.81
CA SER A 41 -11.38 -1.42 16.69
C SER A 41 -10.21 -0.54 16.24
N ALA A 42 -10.46 0.73 15.99
CA ALA A 42 -9.42 1.72 15.69
C ALA A 42 -8.40 1.81 16.85
N SER A 43 -7.12 2.00 16.53
CA SER A 43 -6.06 2.10 17.54
C SER A 43 -6.12 3.43 18.28
N ALA A 44 -5.47 3.51 19.45
CA ALA A 44 -5.39 4.75 20.23
C ALA A 44 -4.70 5.90 19.47
N ALA A 45 -3.80 5.59 18.53
CA ALA A 45 -3.16 6.58 17.65
C ALA A 45 -4.13 7.12 16.59
N ASP A 46 -5.04 6.28 16.09
CA ASP A 46 -6.11 6.70 15.15
C ASP A 46 -7.12 7.62 15.83
N VAL A 47 -7.43 7.34 17.11
CA VAL A 47 -8.28 8.21 17.94
C VAL A 47 -7.57 9.53 18.28
N ALA A 48 -6.27 9.51 18.52
CA ALA A 48 -5.48 10.71 18.81
C ALA A 48 -5.33 11.63 17.57
N ALA A 49 -5.15 11.07 16.37
CA ALA A 49 -5.13 11.83 15.12
C ALA A 49 -6.49 12.49 14.82
N ALA A 50 -7.60 11.84 15.18
CA ALA A 50 -8.96 12.39 15.07
C ALA A 50 -9.25 13.53 16.05
N ASN A 51 -8.44 13.69 17.11
CA ASN A 51 -8.66 14.66 18.20
C ASN A 51 -7.70 15.87 18.18
N SER A 52 -6.86 16.03 17.16
CA SER A 52 -6.04 17.23 16.99
C SER A 52 -6.81 18.35 16.26
N PRO A 53 -6.77 19.61 16.73
CA PRO A 53 -7.36 20.77 16.03
C PRO A 53 -6.54 21.18 14.79
N ASN A 54 -5.73 20.26 14.23
CA ASN A 54 -4.86 20.55 13.11
C ASN A 54 -5.71 20.52 11.84
N TYR A 55 -6.17 21.70 11.44
CA TYR A 55 -6.96 21.93 10.23
C TYR A 55 -6.13 21.74 8.94
N SER A 56 -4.83 21.42 9.06
CA SER A 56 -4.00 21.03 7.92
C SER A 56 -4.24 19.56 7.55
N CYS A 57 -4.04 19.24 6.27
CA CYS A 57 -3.98 17.86 5.75
C CYS A 57 -2.69 17.10 6.16
N GLY A 58 -2.12 17.45 7.32
CA GLY A 58 -0.77 17.06 7.72
C GLY A 58 0.31 17.99 7.15
N THR A 59 1.56 17.71 7.50
CA THR A 59 2.73 18.41 6.96
C THR A 59 2.96 17.97 5.51
N GLU A 60 3.14 18.94 4.62
CA GLU A 60 3.53 18.68 3.23
C GLU A 60 4.94 18.08 3.18
N THR A 61 5.09 17.00 2.43
CA THR A 61 6.36 16.29 2.25
C THR A 61 6.96 16.60 0.88
N SER A 62 8.24 16.27 0.70
CA SER A 62 8.88 16.26 -0.62
C SER A 62 8.22 15.27 -1.58
N ALA A 63 7.63 14.18 -1.06
CA ALA A 63 6.87 13.21 -1.85
C ALA A 63 5.53 13.76 -2.33
N ASP A 64 4.85 14.56 -1.51
CA ASP A 64 3.64 15.27 -1.92
C ASP A 64 3.94 16.23 -3.08
N ARG A 65 5.09 16.93 -3.01
CA ARG A 65 5.55 17.83 -4.08
C ARG A 65 5.89 17.10 -5.37
N SER A 66 6.67 16.02 -5.28
CA SER A 66 7.01 15.18 -6.44
C SER A 66 5.77 14.61 -7.12
N THR A 67 4.82 14.10 -6.34
CA THR A 67 3.55 13.58 -6.85
C THR A 67 2.73 14.68 -7.51
N ALA A 68 2.69 15.88 -6.94
CA ALA A 68 2.04 17.04 -7.54
C ALA A 68 2.66 17.39 -8.89
N ASP A 69 3.98 17.55 -8.96
CA ASP A 69 4.72 17.89 -10.17
C ASP A 69 4.50 16.85 -11.28
N ARG A 70 4.50 15.56 -10.92
CA ARG A 70 4.30 14.45 -11.86
C ARG A 70 2.88 14.38 -12.41
N LEU A 71 1.87 14.58 -11.57
CA LEU A 71 0.47 14.33 -11.96
C LEU A 71 -0.24 15.57 -12.50
N SER A 72 0.15 16.79 -12.09
CA SER A 72 -0.61 18.02 -12.34
C SER A 72 -0.92 18.26 -13.84
N SER A 73 0.00 17.92 -14.75
CA SER A 73 -0.19 18.05 -16.20
C SER A 73 -0.93 16.87 -16.86
N GLN A 74 -0.99 15.73 -16.18
CA GLN A 74 -1.62 14.49 -16.66
C GLN A 74 -3.14 14.48 -16.39
N LEU A 75 -3.58 15.22 -15.36
CA LEU A 75 -4.99 15.36 -15.02
C LEU A 75 -5.79 16.05 -16.13
N THR A 76 -7.08 15.76 -16.19
CA THR A 76 -7.98 16.24 -17.27
C THR A 76 -9.13 17.09 -16.77
N GLY A 77 -9.44 17.02 -15.47
CA GLY A 77 -10.50 17.75 -14.80
C GLY A 77 -10.00 18.99 -14.04
N THR A 78 -10.69 19.30 -12.94
CA THR A 78 -10.54 20.57 -12.20
C THR A 78 -9.13 20.79 -11.65
N LEU A 79 -8.40 19.71 -11.37
CA LEU A 79 -7.05 19.79 -10.80
C LEU A 79 -5.93 19.85 -11.82
N ARG A 80 -6.22 19.84 -13.13
CA ARG A 80 -5.21 20.01 -14.18
C ARG A 80 -4.50 21.35 -14.05
N GLY A 81 -3.19 21.33 -13.82
CA GLY A 81 -2.38 22.53 -13.57
C GLY A 81 -2.56 23.16 -12.18
N TYR A 82 -3.42 22.58 -11.33
CA TYR A 82 -3.73 23.10 -10.00
C TYR A 82 -3.46 22.10 -8.87
N LEU A 83 -3.03 20.87 -9.17
CA LEU A 83 -2.60 19.92 -8.14
C LEU A 83 -1.29 20.41 -7.49
N THR A 84 -1.37 20.89 -6.25
CA THR A 84 -0.21 21.35 -5.45
C THR A 84 0.19 20.28 -4.44
N SER A 85 1.38 20.42 -3.82
CA SER A 85 1.82 19.55 -2.71
C SER A 85 0.82 19.53 -1.55
N TYR A 86 0.21 20.67 -1.21
CA TYR A 86 -0.86 20.73 -0.22
C TYR A 86 -2.09 19.89 -0.61
N ARG A 87 -2.52 19.96 -1.88
CA ARG A 87 -3.62 19.12 -2.34
C ARG A 87 -3.23 17.64 -2.28
N VAL A 88 -2.01 17.29 -2.69
CA VAL A 88 -1.54 15.91 -2.56
C VAL A 88 -1.53 15.44 -1.09
N SER A 89 -1.12 16.29 -0.14
CA SER A 89 -1.18 15.93 1.28
C SER A 89 -2.62 15.70 1.77
N CYS A 90 -3.61 16.45 1.25
CA CYS A 90 -5.02 16.20 1.48
C CYS A 90 -5.51 14.86 0.90
N ALA A 91 -5.13 14.53 -0.33
CA ALA A 91 -5.44 13.22 -0.90
C ALA A 91 -4.77 12.10 -0.09
N ARG A 92 -3.53 12.28 0.35
CA ARG A 92 -2.79 11.34 1.19
C ARG A 92 -3.49 11.13 2.53
N ALA A 93 -3.99 12.19 3.18
CA ALA A 93 -4.75 12.07 4.42
C ALA A 93 -6.04 11.24 4.23
N ILE A 94 -6.75 11.43 3.11
CA ILE A 94 -7.92 10.61 2.74
C ILE A 94 -7.52 9.14 2.53
N VAL A 95 -6.47 8.90 1.74
CA VAL A 95 -5.95 7.54 1.45
C VAL A 95 -5.57 6.82 2.74
N ASN A 96 -4.82 7.48 3.62
CA ASN A 96 -4.40 6.92 4.91
C ASN A 96 -5.60 6.54 5.79
N ALA A 97 -6.64 7.39 5.86
CA ALA A 97 -7.84 7.09 6.64
C ALA A 97 -8.63 5.90 6.08
N VAL A 98 -8.66 5.74 4.76
CA VAL A 98 -9.29 4.58 4.11
C VAL A 98 -8.51 3.30 4.39
N GLN A 99 -7.18 3.35 4.27
CA GLN A 99 -6.30 2.23 4.59
C GLN A 99 -6.41 1.81 6.06
N ALA A 100 -6.46 2.78 6.99
CA ALA A 100 -6.65 2.52 8.43
C ALA A 100 -7.99 1.80 8.72
N ARG A 101 -9.00 1.94 7.86
CA ARG A 101 -10.26 1.21 7.94
C ARG A 101 -10.26 -0.16 7.27
N GLY A 102 -9.15 -0.56 6.64
CA GLY A 102 -9.07 -1.81 5.86
C GLY A 102 -10.00 -1.81 4.64
N LEU A 103 -10.40 -0.64 4.13
CA LEU A 103 -11.26 -0.54 2.96
C LEU A 103 -10.43 -0.56 1.66
N PRO A 104 -10.98 -1.07 0.54
CA PRO A 104 -10.24 -1.20 -0.72
C PRO A 104 -9.96 0.16 -1.36
N GLN A 105 -9.02 0.20 -2.32
CA GLN A 105 -8.61 1.41 -3.05
C GLN A 105 -9.77 2.22 -3.59
N ARG A 106 -10.80 1.52 -4.07
CA ARG A 106 -12.01 2.14 -4.60
C ARG A 106 -12.71 3.06 -3.59
N ALA A 107 -12.64 2.77 -2.29
CA ALA A 107 -13.18 3.65 -1.25
C ALA A 107 -12.45 5.01 -1.22
N ALA A 108 -11.12 5.00 -1.35
CA ALA A 108 -10.34 6.23 -1.47
C ALA A 108 -10.64 6.97 -2.77
N VAL A 109 -10.85 6.26 -3.88
CA VAL A 109 -11.25 6.90 -5.14
C VAL A 109 -12.59 7.61 -4.99
N ASN A 110 -13.58 7.01 -4.34
CA ASN A 110 -14.86 7.68 -4.04
C ASN A 110 -14.68 8.91 -3.14
N ALA A 111 -13.88 8.80 -2.08
CA ALA A 111 -13.64 9.89 -1.14
C ALA A 111 -12.87 11.05 -1.78
N VAL A 112 -11.79 10.77 -2.53
CA VAL A 112 -11.00 11.77 -3.26
C VAL A 112 -11.84 12.42 -4.36
N THR A 113 -12.62 11.65 -5.13
CA THR A 113 -13.55 12.22 -6.13
C THR A 113 -14.50 13.22 -5.48
N THR A 114 -15.05 12.87 -4.33
CA THR A 114 -15.95 13.75 -3.57
C THR A 114 -15.21 15.01 -3.15
N ALA A 115 -14.04 14.90 -2.52
CA ALA A 115 -13.27 16.05 -2.06
C ALA A 115 -12.82 16.99 -3.20
N ILE A 116 -12.53 16.45 -4.40
CA ILE A 116 -12.26 17.28 -5.58
C ILE A 116 -13.48 18.14 -5.93
N VAL A 117 -14.67 17.56 -5.97
CA VAL A 117 -15.89 18.29 -6.32
C VAL A 117 -16.28 19.30 -5.24
N GLU A 118 -16.20 18.90 -3.97
CA GLU A 118 -16.67 19.74 -2.86
C GLU A 118 -15.74 20.91 -2.59
N SER A 119 -14.42 20.70 -2.64
CA SER A 119 -13.45 21.68 -2.17
C SER A 119 -12.27 21.92 -3.09
N THR A 120 -12.25 21.31 -4.28
CA THR A 120 -11.02 21.25 -5.10
C THR A 120 -9.86 20.66 -4.31
N LEU A 121 -10.19 19.66 -3.48
CA LEU A 121 -9.28 18.90 -2.65
C LEU A 121 -8.47 19.77 -1.67
N TYR A 122 -9.15 20.74 -1.06
CA TYR A 122 -8.56 21.74 -0.17
C TYR A 122 -9.35 21.76 1.15
N ASN A 123 -8.69 21.68 2.30
CA ASN A 123 -9.39 21.65 3.58
C ASN A 123 -9.84 23.06 3.99
N ASN A 124 -11.02 23.46 3.52
CA ASN A 124 -11.47 24.85 3.60
C ASN A 124 -12.16 25.17 4.93
N PRO A 125 -11.63 26.11 5.76
CA PRO A 125 -12.28 26.54 7.00
C PRO A 125 -13.44 27.52 6.77
N ASN A 126 -13.56 28.08 5.57
CA ASN A 126 -14.55 29.10 5.28
C ASN A 126 -15.92 28.47 5.01
N MET A 127 -16.93 28.93 5.75
CA MET A 127 -18.33 28.57 5.56
C MET A 127 -18.92 29.32 4.37
N ILE A 128 -18.56 28.92 3.15
CA ILE A 128 -18.95 29.64 1.92
C ILE A 128 -20.46 29.46 1.65
N ASP A 129 -21.05 28.29 1.95
CA ASP A 129 -22.49 28.06 1.91
C ASP A 129 -23.08 27.69 3.29
N LEU A 130 -23.50 28.71 4.05
CA LEU A 130 -24.07 28.54 5.38
C LEU A 130 -23.04 28.10 6.43
N ASP A 131 -22.85 26.80 6.63
CA ASP A 131 -22.08 26.20 7.73
C ASP A 131 -21.17 25.04 7.29
N SER A 132 -21.05 24.81 5.98
CA SER A 132 -20.21 23.77 5.38
C SER A 132 -18.72 24.06 5.53
N VAL A 133 -17.93 23.07 5.93
CA VAL A 133 -16.46 23.22 6.09
C VAL A 133 -15.72 21.95 5.71
N GLY A 134 -14.41 22.08 5.55
CA GLY A 134 -13.46 20.99 5.39
C GLY A 134 -13.43 20.38 3.99
N LEU A 135 -12.69 19.28 3.84
CA LEU A 135 -12.45 18.60 2.56
C LEU A 135 -13.72 18.21 1.80
N PHE A 136 -14.76 17.84 2.54
CA PHE A 136 -16.02 17.32 2.01
C PHE A 136 -17.15 18.34 2.07
N GLN A 137 -16.87 19.60 2.44
CA GLN A 137 -17.86 20.66 2.67
C GLN A 137 -19.10 20.18 3.45
N GLN A 138 -18.86 19.40 4.51
CA GLN A 138 -19.95 18.83 5.31
C GLN A 138 -20.57 19.92 6.19
N ARG A 139 -21.91 19.92 6.34
CA ARG A 139 -22.67 20.81 7.24
C ARG A 139 -22.62 20.35 8.71
N ALA A 140 -23.04 21.18 9.65
CA ALA A 140 -22.98 20.88 11.10
C ALA A 140 -23.77 19.61 11.52
N GLY A 141 -24.74 19.18 10.72
CA GLY A 141 -25.44 17.90 10.93
C GLY A 141 -24.54 16.66 10.83
N TRP A 142 -23.37 16.78 10.21
CA TRP A 142 -22.38 15.70 10.17
C TRP A 142 -21.57 15.59 11.45
N GLY A 143 -21.22 16.72 12.09
CA GLY A 143 -20.36 16.78 13.27
C GLY A 143 -19.97 18.20 13.66
N SER A 144 -19.16 18.34 14.72
CA SER A 144 -18.64 19.65 15.16
C SER A 144 -17.75 20.30 14.10
N PHE A 145 -17.48 21.59 14.23
CA PHE A 145 -16.53 22.28 13.33
C PHE A 145 -15.17 21.59 13.33
N ASP A 146 -14.59 21.33 14.52
CA ASP A 146 -13.28 20.69 14.66
C ASP A 146 -13.24 19.29 14.02
N GLN A 147 -14.32 18.52 14.20
CA GLN A 147 -14.47 17.20 13.60
C GLN A 147 -14.48 17.27 12.06
N ARG A 148 -15.27 18.17 11.48
CA ARG A 148 -15.39 18.32 10.03
C ARG A 148 -14.14 18.93 9.39
N MET A 149 -13.38 19.72 10.15
CA MET A 149 -12.08 20.23 9.72
C MET A 149 -10.94 19.22 9.91
N ASN A 150 -11.12 18.15 10.68
CA ASN A 150 -10.13 17.09 10.79
C ASN A 150 -10.23 16.14 9.59
N PRO A 151 -9.22 16.05 8.71
CA PRO A 151 -9.28 15.24 7.49
C PRO A 151 -9.58 13.76 7.72
N ALA A 152 -8.98 13.16 8.76
CA ALA A 152 -9.18 11.74 9.07
C ALA A 152 -10.61 11.51 9.57
N TRP A 153 -11.09 12.36 10.48
CA TRP A 153 -12.45 12.28 11.01
C TRP A 153 -13.50 12.48 9.90
N ALA A 154 -13.36 13.54 9.09
CA ALA A 154 -14.31 13.86 8.02
C ALA A 154 -14.35 12.75 6.95
N THR A 155 -13.20 12.18 6.61
CA THR A 155 -13.11 11.00 5.72
C THR A 155 -13.84 9.81 6.33
N ASN A 156 -13.64 9.52 7.62
CA ASN A 156 -14.34 8.42 8.29
C ASN A 156 -15.86 8.64 8.34
N ALA A 157 -16.32 9.87 8.54
CA ALA A 157 -17.74 10.22 8.48
C ALA A 157 -18.33 9.96 7.07
N PHE A 158 -17.63 10.38 6.01
CA PHE A 158 -18.01 10.05 4.63
C PHE A 158 -18.09 8.54 4.40
N LEU A 159 -17.04 7.81 4.80
CA LEU A 159 -16.96 6.36 4.62
C LEU A 159 -18.07 5.62 5.37
N ASN A 160 -18.49 6.11 6.55
CA ASN A 160 -19.60 5.54 7.32
C ASN A 160 -20.94 5.59 6.57
N GLN A 161 -21.17 6.60 5.74
CA GLN A 161 -22.35 6.64 4.88
C GLN A 161 -22.15 5.82 3.61
N MET A 162 -20.96 5.90 3.01
CA MET A 162 -20.63 5.19 1.78
C MET A 162 -20.87 3.68 1.90
N VAL A 163 -20.38 3.04 2.97
CA VAL A 163 -20.51 1.58 3.17
C VAL A 163 -21.94 1.11 3.41
N LYS A 164 -22.90 2.01 3.64
CA LYS A 164 -24.33 1.67 3.76
C LYS A 164 -25.00 1.56 2.39
N ILE A 165 -24.37 2.05 1.33
CA ILE A 165 -24.92 2.02 -0.02
C ILE A 165 -24.75 0.61 -0.59
N SER A 166 -25.84 -0.01 -1.01
CA SER A 166 -25.78 -1.33 -1.66
C SER A 166 -24.93 -1.27 -2.95
N ASN A 167 -24.02 -2.23 -3.08
CA ASN A 167 -23.13 -2.41 -4.23
C ASN A 167 -22.23 -1.18 -4.51
N TRP A 168 -21.84 -0.41 -3.49
CA TRP A 168 -20.93 0.72 -3.66
C TRP A 168 -19.59 0.30 -4.28
N GLU A 169 -19.19 -0.95 -4.08
CA GLU A 169 -17.97 -1.56 -4.62
C GLU A 169 -17.97 -1.68 -6.15
N THR A 170 -19.15 -1.68 -6.79
CA THR A 170 -19.28 -1.89 -8.24
C THR A 170 -20.07 -0.79 -8.94
N LYS A 171 -20.87 -0.02 -8.20
CA LYS A 171 -21.64 1.13 -8.71
C LYS A 171 -20.71 2.22 -9.27
N PRO A 172 -21.11 2.96 -10.34
CA PRO A 172 -20.33 4.10 -10.83
C PRO A 172 -19.98 5.08 -9.72
N ILE A 173 -18.71 5.52 -9.68
CA ILE A 173 -18.15 6.36 -8.59
C ILE A 173 -19.01 7.60 -8.35
N GLY A 174 -19.42 8.31 -9.40
CA GLY A 174 -20.22 9.53 -9.25
C GLY A 174 -21.58 9.28 -8.60
N GLN A 175 -22.19 8.11 -8.83
CA GLN A 175 -23.44 7.74 -8.16
C GLN A 175 -23.23 7.41 -6.68
N VAL A 176 -22.09 6.80 -6.32
CA VAL A 176 -21.73 6.56 -4.91
C VAL A 176 -21.49 7.88 -4.20
N CYS A 177 -20.69 8.78 -4.77
CA CYS A 177 -20.43 10.12 -4.24
C CYS A 177 -21.74 10.90 -4.03
N GLN A 178 -22.61 10.94 -5.05
CA GLN A 178 -23.91 11.62 -4.95
C GLN A 178 -24.82 11.00 -3.89
N ALA A 179 -24.84 9.67 -3.76
CA ALA A 179 -25.66 9.01 -2.75
C ALA A 179 -25.20 9.33 -1.31
N VAL A 180 -23.92 9.67 -1.12
CA VAL A 180 -23.40 10.14 0.17
C VAL A 180 -23.69 11.63 0.41
N GLN A 181 -23.40 12.48 -0.58
CA GLN A 181 -23.44 13.94 -0.40
C GLN A 181 -24.80 14.58 -0.67
N ILE A 182 -25.61 13.97 -1.53
CA ILE A 182 -26.94 14.47 -1.93
C ILE A 182 -26.84 15.91 -2.46
N SER A 183 -25.89 16.15 -3.38
CA SER A 183 -25.66 17.47 -3.98
C SER A 183 -26.75 17.83 -4.99
N ALA A 184 -26.96 19.13 -5.20
CA ALA A 184 -27.82 19.66 -6.27
C ALA A 184 -27.21 19.44 -7.68
N TYR A 185 -25.92 19.08 -7.77
CA TYR A 185 -25.20 18.90 -9.03
C TYR A 185 -24.55 17.51 -9.13
N PRO A 186 -25.35 16.43 -9.20
CA PRO A 186 -24.87 15.04 -9.14
C PRO A 186 -23.85 14.69 -10.23
N ASP A 187 -23.99 15.28 -11.42
CA ASP A 187 -23.18 14.92 -12.59
C ASP A 187 -21.70 15.36 -12.45
N ARG A 188 -21.38 16.23 -11.48
CA ARG A 188 -20.01 16.73 -11.28
C ARG A 188 -19.05 15.64 -10.81
N TYR A 189 -19.50 14.70 -9.97
CA TYR A 189 -18.60 13.68 -9.41
C TYR A 189 -18.03 12.75 -10.46
N GLN A 190 -18.85 12.25 -11.38
CA GLN A 190 -18.38 11.26 -12.35
C GLN A 190 -17.29 11.83 -13.28
N THR A 191 -17.30 13.15 -13.54
CA THR A 191 -16.28 13.82 -14.35
C THR A 191 -14.91 13.85 -13.68
N GLN A 192 -14.82 13.79 -12.35
CA GLN A 192 -13.57 13.85 -11.61
C GLN A 192 -13.03 12.46 -11.23
N ALA A 193 -13.81 11.39 -11.48
CA ALA A 193 -13.48 10.04 -11.03
C ALA A 193 -12.16 9.50 -11.62
N ALA A 194 -11.84 9.82 -12.88
CA ALA A 194 -10.60 9.37 -13.53
C ALA A 194 -9.35 10.05 -12.95
N ASP A 195 -9.43 11.36 -12.70
CA ASP A 195 -8.36 12.12 -12.05
C ASP A 195 -8.15 11.65 -10.61
N ALA A 196 -9.25 11.43 -9.86
CA ALA A 196 -9.19 10.86 -8.52
C ALA A 196 -8.54 9.46 -8.53
N GLN A 197 -8.89 8.59 -9.49
CA GLN A 197 -8.27 7.28 -9.66
C GLN A 197 -6.76 7.42 -9.88
N THR A 198 -6.32 8.38 -10.70
CA THR A 198 -4.90 8.64 -10.97
C THR A 198 -4.16 9.06 -9.70
N ILE A 199 -4.69 10.05 -8.97
CA ILE A 199 -4.12 10.54 -7.71
C ILE A 199 -4.07 9.41 -6.67
N VAL A 200 -5.19 8.71 -6.48
CA VAL A 200 -5.26 7.61 -5.51
C VAL A 200 -4.31 6.50 -5.89
N SER A 201 -4.20 6.09 -7.16
CA SER A 201 -3.27 5.01 -7.55
C SER A 201 -1.82 5.35 -7.24
N ALA A 202 -1.43 6.61 -7.40
CA ALA A 202 -0.08 7.07 -7.04
C ALA A 202 0.19 7.06 -5.53
N LEU A 203 -0.85 7.25 -4.71
CA LEU A 203 -0.74 7.31 -3.25
C LEU A 203 -1.01 5.95 -2.57
N TRP A 204 -1.89 5.15 -3.18
CA TRP A 204 -2.39 3.86 -2.68
C TRP A 204 -1.33 2.78 -2.72
N SER A 205 -0.43 2.87 -3.71
CA SER A 205 0.71 1.99 -3.84
C SER A 205 1.75 2.17 -2.72
N GLY A 206 1.64 3.17 -1.85
CA GLY A 206 2.65 3.40 -0.81
C GLY A 206 4.01 3.89 -1.31
N LEU A 207 4.18 4.08 -2.63
CA LEU A 207 5.40 4.63 -3.24
C LEU A 207 5.51 6.14 -2.95
N GLN A 208 5.81 6.50 -1.69
CA GLN A 208 6.11 7.86 -1.27
C GLN A 208 7.52 8.25 -1.72
N THR A 209 7.71 8.47 -3.01
CA THR A 209 9.00 8.83 -3.60
C THR A 209 9.28 10.32 -3.48
N ASN A 210 10.54 10.72 -3.33
CA ASN A 210 10.97 12.12 -3.50
C ASN A 210 11.11 12.52 -4.99
N GLY A 211 10.56 11.71 -5.91
CA GLY A 211 10.85 11.70 -7.35
C GLY A 211 11.65 10.49 -7.81
N ASP A 212 12.32 9.81 -6.87
CA ASP A 212 13.13 8.62 -7.12
C ASP A 212 12.35 7.34 -6.80
N VAL A 213 12.23 6.45 -7.78
CA VAL A 213 11.79 5.07 -7.57
C VAL A 213 13.05 4.19 -7.55
N PRO A 214 13.31 3.40 -6.51
CA PRO A 214 14.52 2.59 -6.45
C PRO A 214 14.47 1.43 -7.44
N VAL A 215 15.64 1.00 -7.88
CA VAL A 215 15.85 -0.17 -8.73
C VAL A 215 17.14 -0.87 -8.31
N SER A 216 17.18 -2.19 -8.44
CA SER A 216 18.34 -3.03 -8.12
C SER A 216 18.53 -4.11 -9.17
N GLY A 217 19.79 -4.42 -9.47
CA GLY A 217 20.15 -5.41 -10.47
C GLY A 217 21.66 -5.37 -10.73
N ASN A 218 22.18 -6.37 -11.41
CA ASN A 218 23.59 -6.47 -11.79
C ASN A 218 23.78 -6.00 -13.23
N TRP A 219 23.77 -4.69 -13.46
CA TRP A 219 23.87 -4.10 -14.81
C TRP A 219 25.30 -3.83 -15.27
N ASP A 220 26.28 -3.83 -14.37
CA ASP A 220 27.70 -3.67 -14.73
C ASP A 220 28.43 -5.02 -14.85
N GLY A 221 27.74 -6.13 -14.57
CA GLY A 221 28.29 -7.49 -14.67
C GLY A 221 29.27 -7.82 -13.55
N GLY A 222 29.25 -7.06 -12.47
CA GLY A 222 30.04 -7.28 -11.27
C GLY A 222 29.63 -8.54 -10.51
N ALA A 223 30.38 -8.85 -9.45
CA ALA A 223 30.02 -9.95 -8.55
C ALA A 223 28.80 -9.56 -7.70
N ALA A 224 28.79 -8.33 -7.19
CA ALA A 224 27.69 -7.78 -6.42
C ALA A 224 26.66 -7.15 -7.33
N ALA A 225 25.39 -7.25 -6.95
CA ALA A 225 24.35 -6.48 -7.58
C ALA A 225 24.44 -5.01 -7.15
N ASN A 226 23.90 -4.15 -7.99
CA ASN A 226 24.00 -2.73 -7.85
C ASN A 226 22.65 -2.10 -7.46
N VAL A 227 22.68 -0.81 -7.10
CA VAL A 227 21.49 0.00 -6.78
C VAL A 227 21.45 1.28 -7.61
N GLY A 228 20.23 1.73 -7.88
CA GLY A 228 19.99 2.95 -8.64
C GLY A 228 18.61 3.52 -8.36
N VAL A 229 18.34 4.67 -8.96
CA VAL A 229 16.98 5.23 -8.97
C VAL A 229 16.55 5.56 -10.38
N TRP A 230 15.28 5.37 -10.63
CA TRP A 230 14.60 5.96 -11.77
C TRP A 230 13.99 7.29 -11.35
N ARG A 231 14.31 8.35 -12.10
CA ARG A 231 13.84 9.72 -11.88
C ARG A 231 13.36 10.30 -13.19
N SER A 232 12.06 10.55 -13.30
CA SER A 232 11.47 11.32 -14.40
C SER A 232 11.88 10.86 -15.81
N GLY A 233 11.91 9.55 -16.06
CA GLY A 233 12.29 8.97 -17.37
C GLY A 233 13.78 8.68 -17.53
N VAL A 234 14.58 8.81 -16.47
CA VAL A 234 16.02 8.56 -16.51
C VAL A 234 16.40 7.58 -15.40
N PHE A 235 17.06 6.49 -15.77
CA PHE A 235 17.75 5.62 -14.81
C PHE A 235 19.08 6.26 -14.43
N HIS A 236 19.33 6.35 -13.13
CA HIS A 236 20.61 6.70 -12.53
C HIS A 236 21.11 5.45 -11.81
N LEU A 237 22.19 4.85 -12.31
CA LEU A 237 22.64 3.51 -11.92
C LEU A 237 24.02 3.61 -11.30
N ARG A 238 24.19 3.15 -10.07
CA ARG A 238 25.52 3.05 -9.46
C ARG A 238 26.24 1.83 -10.02
N ASN A 239 27.49 1.97 -10.41
CA ASN A 239 28.34 0.82 -10.67
C ASN A 239 29.17 0.47 -9.42
N ASP A 240 29.81 -0.68 -9.43
CA ASP A 240 30.67 -1.17 -8.35
C ASP A 240 31.83 -0.22 -8.05
N ASP A 241 32.39 0.43 -9.07
CA ASP A 241 33.43 1.45 -8.96
C ASP A 241 32.93 2.80 -8.38
N GLY A 242 31.63 2.91 -8.12
CA GLY A 242 30.96 4.10 -7.60
C GLY A 242 30.61 5.16 -8.64
N SER A 243 30.92 4.94 -9.92
CA SER A 243 30.46 5.79 -11.02
C SER A 243 28.94 5.68 -11.19
N ILE A 244 28.34 6.74 -11.74
CA ILE A 244 26.89 6.80 -12.00
C ILE A 244 26.65 6.77 -13.52
N ALA A 245 26.11 5.67 -14.02
CA ALA A 245 25.60 5.58 -15.38
C ALA A 245 24.20 6.23 -15.46
N LYS A 246 23.89 6.84 -16.62
CA LYS A 246 22.58 7.43 -16.90
C LYS A 246 22.00 6.83 -18.17
N VAL A 247 20.75 6.38 -18.11
CA VAL A 247 20.03 5.83 -19.26
C VAL A 247 18.69 6.53 -19.37
N ASP A 248 18.51 7.31 -20.45
CA ASP A 248 17.25 7.99 -20.76
C ASP A 248 16.23 6.97 -21.29
N TRP A 249 15.44 6.39 -20.38
CA TRP A 249 14.48 5.33 -20.69
C TRP A 249 13.22 5.41 -19.83
N GLY A 250 12.07 5.39 -20.51
CA GLY A 250 10.74 5.55 -19.91
C GLY A 250 10.21 6.98 -19.96
N GLN A 251 9.05 7.20 -19.36
CA GLN A 251 8.40 8.49 -19.27
C GLN A 251 7.79 8.72 -17.89
N ALA A 252 7.42 9.96 -17.57
CA ALA A 252 6.81 10.30 -16.30
C ALA A 252 5.58 9.42 -15.98
N GLY A 253 5.61 8.74 -14.83
CA GLY A 253 4.55 7.83 -14.38
C GLY A 253 4.82 6.35 -14.65
N ASP A 254 5.84 6.02 -15.43
CA ASP A 254 6.35 4.65 -15.52
C ASP A 254 6.97 4.19 -14.18
N LEU A 255 6.98 2.88 -13.95
CA LEU A 255 7.59 2.22 -12.80
C LEU A 255 8.77 1.37 -13.28
N PRO A 256 9.99 1.53 -12.74
CA PRO A 256 11.17 0.81 -13.21
C PRO A 256 11.13 -0.67 -12.81
N VAL A 257 11.74 -1.50 -13.65
CA VAL A 257 12.13 -2.87 -13.35
C VAL A 257 13.50 -3.14 -13.95
N SER A 258 14.17 -4.16 -13.46
CA SER A 258 15.43 -4.67 -13.97
C SER A 258 15.47 -6.18 -13.83
N GLY A 259 16.26 -6.81 -14.69
CA GLY A 259 16.46 -8.24 -14.72
C GLY A 259 17.04 -8.64 -16.07
N ASN A 260 17.72 -9.78 -16.10
CA ASN A 260 18.26 -10.38 -17.32
C ASN A 260 17.15 -10.94 -18.23
N PHE A 261 16.41 -10.07 -18.91
CA PHE A 261 15.24 -10.40 -19.72
C PHE A 261 15.58 -11.11 -21.05
N ASP A 262 16.82 -11.03 -21.52
CA ASP A 262 17.27 -11.75 -22.73
C ASP A 262 17.99 -13.07 -22.43
N GLY A 263 18.22 -13.37 -21.14
CA GLY A 263 18.85 -14.59 -20.65
C GLY A 263 20.36 -14.65 -20.86
N SER A 264 21.00 -13.50 -21.09
CA SER A 264 22.44 -13.39 -21.29
C SER A 264 23.00 -12.13 -20.62
N GLY A 265 24.24 -12.21 -20.15
CA GLY A 265 24.94 -11.02 -19.69
C GLY A 265 24.35 -10.35 -18.44
N PRO A 266 24.64 -9.04 -18.25
CA PRO A 266 24.13 -8.23 -17.16
C PRO A 266 22.61 -8.02 -17.20
N ASP A 267 22.04 -7.55 -16.11
CA ASP A 267 20.62 -7.23 -16.03
C ASP A 267 20.25 -6.08 -16.98
N ASN A 268 19.17 -6.29 -17.74
CA ASN A 268 18.58 -5.29 -18.59
C ASN A 268 17.68 -4.33 -17.78
N LEU A 269 17.29 -3.22 -18.41
CA LEU A 269 16.38 -2.23 -17.83
C LEU A 269 15.01 -2.28 -18.49
N GLY A 270 13.96 -2.07 -17.71
CA GLY A 270 12.60 -2.02 -18.20
C GLY A 270 11.73 -1.05 -17.43
N VAL A 271 10.57 -0.74 -18.00
CA VAL A 271 9.54 0.02 -17.31
C VAL A 271 8.18 -0.62 -17.48
N PHE A 272 7.38 -0.64 -16.41
CA PHE A 272 5.95 -0.86 -16.48
C PHE A 272 5.24 0.49 -16.62
N ARG A 273 4.29 0.56 -17.55
CA ARG A 273 3.50 1.76 -17.84
C ARG A 273 2.07 1.56 -17.37
N PRO A 274 1.68 2.09 -16.19
CA PRO A 274 0.35 1.87 -15.65
C PRO A 274 -0.78 2.42 -16.54
N SER A 275 -0.51 3.48 -17.32
CA SER A 275 -1.51 4.11 -18.20
C SER A 275 -1.93 3.22 -19.38
N THR A 276 -1.07 2.29 -19.80
CA THR A 276 -1.37 1.34 -20.88
C THR A 276 -1.40 -0.12 -20.42
N GLY A 277 -0.94 -0.42 -19.20
CA GLY A 277 -0.82 -1.78 -18.68
C GLY A 277 0.30 -2.59 -19.37
N GLN A 278 1.34 -1.91 -19.85
CA GLN A 278 2.41 -2.54 -20.65
C GLN A 278 3.77 -2.51 -19.97
N PHE A 279 4.53 -3.58 -20.13
CA PHE A 279 5.98 -3.56 -19.91
C PHE A 279 6.71 -3.15 -21.19
N HIS A 280 7.78 -2.37 -21.04
CA HIS A 280 8.71 -1.95 -22.08
C HIS A 280 10.14 -2.30 -21.63
N LEU A 281 10.65 -3.42 -22.11
CA LEU A 281 11.94 -4.00 -21.74
C LEU A 281 12.98 -3.64 -22.80
N ARG A 282 14.13 -3.11 -22.38
CA ARG A 282 15.21 -2.69 -23.27
C ARG A 282 16.33 -3.72 -23.21
N MET A 283 16.55 -4.44 -24.30
CA MET A 283 17.57 -5.48 -24.41
C MET A 283 18.97 -4.91 -24.61
N ASP A 284 19.98 -5.76 -24.52
CA ASP A 284 21.39 -5.39 -24.66
C ASP A 284 21.73 -4.78 -26.03
N ASP A 285 21.11 -5.28 -27.09
CA ASP A 285 21.25 -4.74 -28.45
C ASP A 285 20.47 -3.43 -28.69
N GLY A 286 19.79 -2.93 -27.65
CA GLY A 286 18.95 -1.73 -27.70
C GLY A 286 17.56 -1.96 -28.29
N SER A 287 17.22 -3.19 -28.69
CA SER A 287 15.86 -3.55 -29.09
C SER A 287 14.89 -3.47 -27.91
N ILE A 288 13.60 -3.34 -28.23
CA ILE A 288 12.56 -3.11 -27.23
C ILE A 288 11.52 -4.21 -27.34
N THR A 289 11.32 -4.96 -26.26
CA THR A 289 10.22 -5.90 -26.12
C THR A 289 9.08 -5.23 -25.37
N LYS A 290 7.86 -5.34 -25.92
CA LYS A 290 6.64 -4.83 -25.28
C LYS A 290 5.74 -5.99 -24.89
N LEU A 291 5.23 -5.97 -23.67
CA LEU A 291 4.32 -7.00 -23.17
C LEU A 291 3.05 -6.35 -22.64
N ASP A 292 1.89 -6.76 -23.15
CA ASP A 292 0.56 -6.38 -22.66
C ASP A 292 0.21 -7.18 -21.40
N TRP A 293 0.88 -6.84 -20.29
CA TRP A 293 0.78 -7.58 -19.04
C TRP A 293 0.62 -6.63 -17.85
N GLY A 294 -0.63 -6.39 -17.46
CA GLY A 294 -0.96 -5.59 -16.29
C GLY A 294 -2.09 -4.61 -16.55
N GLN A 295 -2.34 -3.75 -15.57
CA GLN A 295 -3.33 -2.68 -15.64
C GLN A 295 -2.98 -1.54 -14.67
N ALA A 296 -3.72 -0.43 -14.75
CA ALA A 296 -3.58 0.66 -13.80
C ALA A 296 -3.81 0.19 -12.34
N GLY A 297 -2.89 0.55 -11.45
CA GLY A 297 -2.90 0.17 -10.04
C GLY A 297 -2.05 -1.05 -9.68
N ASP A 298 -1.52 -1.76 -10.68
CA ASP A 298 -0.55 -2.83 -10.49
C ASP A 298 0.83 -2.28 -10.11
N LEU A 299 1.57 -3.04 -9.30
CA LEU A 299 2.99 -2.81 -9.03
C LEU A 299 3.83 -3.85 -9.77
N PRO A 300 4.84 -3.44 -10.55
CA PRO A 300 5.62 -4.40 -11.30
C PRO A 300 6.61 -5.13 -10.38
N VAL A 301 6.95 -6.36 -10.78
CA VAL A 301 8.01 -7.16 -10.19
C VAL A 301 8.74 -7.91 -11.32
N ALA A 302 10.04 -8.12 -11.16
CA ALA A 302 10.86 -8.87 -12.10
C ALA A 302 11.77 -9.83 -11.31
N GLY A 303 12.05 -11.00 -11.87
CA GLY A 303 12.86 -12.03 -11.24
C GLY A 303 12.76 -13.34 -12.00
N ASN A 304 13.68 -14.26 -11.77
CA ASN A 304 13.73 -15.57 -12.41
C ASN A 304 13.06 -16.64 -11.54
N TRP A 305 11.72 -16.66 -11.50
CA TRP A 305 10.97 -17.59 -10.63
C TRP A 305 10.66 -18.94 -11.30
N ASP A 306 10.76 -19.04 -12.62
CA ASP A 306 10.58 -20.32 -13.33
C ASP A 306 11.90 -21.08 -13.56
N GLY A 307 13.03 -20.50 -13.14
CA GLY A 307 14.35 -21.09 -13.25
C GLY A 307 14.88 -21.14 -14.68
N GLY A 308 14.28 -20.35 -15.58
CA GLY A 308 14.71 -20.18 -16.96
C GLY A 308 16.05 -19.48 -17.09
N ALA A 309 16.50 -19.30 -18.34
CA ALA A 309 17.68 -18.49 -18.62
C ALA A 309 17.37 -16.99 -18.45
N ALA A 310 16.15 -16.58 -18.82
CA ALA A 310 15.71 -15.20 -18.73
C ALA A 310 14.97 -14.93 -17.42
N ALA A 311 15.16 -13.73 -16.89
CA ALA A 311 14.30 -13.18 -15.86
C ALA A 311 12.90 -12.92 -16.44
N ASN A 312 11.91 -13.10 -15.59
CA ASN A 312 10.51 -12.97 -15.94
C ASN A 312 9.94 -11.61 -15.47
N VAL A 313 8.72 -11.29 -15.91
CA VAL A 313 7.97 -10.10 -15.44
C VAL A 313 6.61 -10.48 -14.85
N GLY A 314 6.19 -9.74 -13.83
CA GLY A 314 4.96 -9.99 -13.12
C GLY A 314 4.39 -8.70 -12.55
N VAL A 315 3.15 -8.78 -12.09
CA VAL A 315 2.49 -7.69 -11.38
C VAL A 315 1.96 -8.15 -10.04
N TRP A 316 2.12 -7.32 -9.02
CA TRP A 316 1.42 -7.46 -7.76
C TRP A 316 0.15 -6.62 -7.79
N ARG A 317 -0.97 -7.25 -7.47
CA ARG A 317 -2.30 -6.65 -7.51
C ARG A 317 -3.07 -7.06 -6.27
N SER A 318 -3.23 -6.11 -5.34
CA SER A 318 -4.15 -6.26 -4.20
C SER A 318 -3.92 -7.54 -3.38
N GLY A 319 -2.67 -7.89 -3.09
CA GLY A 319 -2.31 -9.09 -2.30
C GLY A 319 -2.01 -10.35 -3.13
N VAL A 320 -2.02 -10.24 -4.46
CA VAL A 320 -1.79 -11.39 -5.35
C VAL A 320 -0.70 -11.06 -6.36
N PHE A 321 0.29 -11.93 -6.47
CA PHE A 321 1.27 -11.92 -7.56
C PHE A 321 0.68 -12.60 -8.80
N HIS A 322 0.78 -11.93 -9.94
CA HIS A 322 0.44 -12.45 -11.26
C HIS A 322 1.71 -12.50 -12.11
N LEU A 323 2.32 -13.68 -12.14
CA LEU A 323 3.64 -13.93 -12.69
C LEU A 323 3.51 -14.53 -14.08
N ARG A 324 4.25 -14.02 -15.06
CA ARG A 324 4.30 -14.55 -16.41
C ARG A 324 5.61 -15.30 -16.59
N ASN A 325 5.53 -16.59 -16.91
CA ASN A 325 6.70 -17.43 -17.18
C ASN A 325 7.22 -17.25 -18.61
N ASP A 326 8.38 -17.82 -18.91
CA ASP A 326 9.04 -17.75 -20.22
C ASP A 326 8.16 -18.32 -21.34
N ASP A 327 7.46 -19.42 -21.06
CA ASP A 327 6.50 -20.07 -21.99
C ASP A 327 5.18 -19.30 -22.15
N GLY A 328 5.02 -18.19 -21.43
CA GLY A 328 3.81 -17.37 -21.41
C GLY A 328 2.69 -17.90 -20.52
N SER A 329 2.90 -19.01 -19.81
CA SER A 329 2.00 -19.47 -18.76
C SER A 329 1.98 -18.49 -17.59
N ILE A 330 0.91 -18.54 -16.79
CA ILE A 330 0.65 -17.58 -15.73
C ILE A 330 0.59 -18.31 -14.40
N ALA A 331 1.49 -17.97 -13.48
CA ALA A 331 1.41 -18.37 -12.09
C ALA A 331 0.73 -17.27 -11.26
N LYS A 332 -0.10 -17.68 -10.29
CA LYS A 332 -0.72 -16.78 -9.32
C LYS A 332 -0.35 -17.21 -7.92
N VAL A 333 0.12 -16.27 -7.11
CA VAL A 333 0.50 -16.53 -5.71
C VAL A 333 -0.19 -15.51 -4.82
N ASP A 334 -1.09 -15.99 -3.96
CA ASP A 334 -1.76 -15.17 -2.95
C ASP A 334 -0.78 -14.87 -1.82
N TRP A 335 -0.11 -13.72 -1.89
CA TRP A 335 0.90 -13.33 -0.92
C TRP A 335 0.96 -11.82 -0.69
N GLY A 336 0.79 -11.44 0.58
CA GLY A 336 0.71 -10.06 1.04
C GLY A 336 -0.73 -9.57 1.22
N GLN A 337 -0.87 -8.30 1.56
CA GLN A 337 -2.14 -7.62 1.76
C GLN A 337 -2.14 -6.23 1.11
N ALA A 338 -3.30 -5.59 1.04
CA ALA A 338 -3.41 -4.25 0.48
C ALA A 338 -2.44 -3.26 1.15
N GLY A 339 -1.66 -2.53 0.34
CA GLY A 339 -0.67 -1.56 0.80
C GLY A 339 0.74 -2.12 0.99
N ASP A 340 0.92 -3.44 0.88
CA ASP A 340 2.24 -4.05 0.79
C ASP A 340 2.93 -3.71 -0.55
N LEU A 341 4.25 -3.66 -0.54
CA LEU A 341 5.11 -3.41 -1.70
C LEU A 341 5.81 -4.71 -2.14
N PRO A 342 5.70 -5.15 -3.40
CA PRO A 342 6.32 -6.39 -3.84
C PRO A 342 7.84 -6.26 -3.92
N VAL A 343 8.53 -7.37 -3.65
CA VAL A 343 9.97 -7.55 -3.86
C VAL A 343 10.23 -9.00 -4.26
N SER A 344 11.28 -9.24 -5.00
CA SER A 344 11.72 -10.57 -5.46
C SER A 344 13.21 -10.74 -5.20
N GLY A 345 13.61 -12.01 -5.07
CA GLY A 345 15.00 -12.41 -4.89
C GLY A 345 15.10 -13.85 -4.40
N ASN A 346 16.20 -14.52 -4.73
CA ASN A 346 16.57 -15.85 -4.25
C ASN A 346 16.95 -15.85 -2.75
N TRP A 347 16.01 -15.59 -1.84
CA TRP A 347 16.26 -15.45 -0.40
C TRP A 347 16.76 -16.73 0.26
N ASP A 348 16.46 -17.91 -0.31
CA ASP A 348 16.85 -19.22 0.24
C ASP A 348 18.09 -19.83 -0.43
N GLY A 349 18.64 -19.16 -1.44
CA GLY A 349 19.84 -19.61 -2.16
C GLY A 349 19.61 -20.82 -3.07
N SER A 350 18.37 -21.20 -3.34
CA SER A 350 18.03 -22.38 -4.16
C SER A 350 18.24 -22.16 -5.67
N GLY A 351 18.27 -20.91 -6.12
CA GLY A 351 18.55 -20.52 -7.51
C GLY A 351 17.45 -19.64 -8.09
N PRO A 352 16.20 -20.14 -8.20
CA PRO A 352 15.06 -19.33 -8.60
C PRO A 352 14.81 -18.18 -7.62
N ASP A 353 14.32 -17.06 -8.13
CA ASP A 353 13.90 -15.94 -7.30
C ASP A 353 12.58 -16.25 -6.61
N ASN A 354 12.56 -16.05 -5.30
CA ASN A 354 11.34 -16.16 -4.51
C ASN A 354 10.62 -14.80 -4.39
N LEU A 355 9.41 -14.84 -3.85
CA LEU A 355 8.54 -13.67 -3.69
C LEU A 355 8.58 -13.14 -2.27
N GLY A 356 8.49 -11.83 -2.12
CA GLY A 356 8.38 -11.18 -0.83
C GLY A 356 7.54 -9.92 -0.90
N VAL A 357 7.14 -9.43 0.27
CA VAL A 357 6.52 -8.12 0.38
C VAL A 357 7.13 -7.32 1.52
N PHE A 358 7.31 -6.02 1.32
CA PHE A 358 7.54 -5.07 2.39
C PHE A 358 6.21 -4.46 2.82
N ARG A 359 5.97 -4.39 4.13
CA ARG A 359 4.76 -3.84 4.73
C ARG A 359 5.07 -2.50 5.38
N PRO A 360 4.75 -1.37 4.74
CA PRO A 360 5.08 -0.06 5.28
C PRO A 360 4.41 0.25 6.62
N SER A 361 3.24 -0.34 6.89
CA SER A 361 2.49 -0.10 8.14
C SER A 361 3.15 -0.68 9.38
N THR A 362 3.98 -1.72 9.22
CA THR A 362 4.72 -2.35 10.33
C THR A 362 6.24 -2.23 10.18
N GLY A 363 6.74 -1.82 9.01
CA GLY A 363 8.17 -1.77 8.72
C GLY A 363 8.79 -3.16 8.53
N GLN A 364 8.01 -4.15 8.11
CA GLN A 364 8.43 -5.55 8.05
C GLN A 364 8.57 -6.06 6.61
N PHE A 365 9.58 -6.90 6.36
CA PHE A 365 9.60 -7.77 5.18
C PHE A 365 8.98 -9.12 5.52
N HIS A 366 8.16 -9.65 4.61
CA HIS A 366 7.60 -11.00 4.64
C HIS A 366 8.04 -11.75 3.39
N LEU A 367 9.11 -12.53 3.52
CA LEU A 367 9.76 -13.26 2.44
C LEU A 367 9.23 -14.69 2.41
N ARG A 368 8.82 -15.14 1.22
CA ARG A 368 8.27 -16.48 0.99
C ARG A 368 9.26 -17.28 0.16
N ASN A 369 9.75 -18.38 0.71
CA ASN A 369 10.61 -19.33 0.01
C ASN A 369 9.79 -20.20 -0.96
N ASP A 370 10.47 -20.96 -1.82
CA ASP A 370 9.80 -21.80 -2.83
C ASP A 370 8.92 -22.89 -2.21
N ASP A 371 9.36 -23.47 -1.09
CA ASP A 371 8.63 -24.45 -0.30
C ASP A 371 7.44 -23.87 0.49
N GLY A 372 7.24 -22.54 0.42
CA GLY A 372 6.24 -21.80 1.18
C GLY A 372 6.68 -21.41 2.60
N GLY A 373 7.93 -21.68 2.97
CA GLY A 373 8.54 -21.19 4.19
C GLY A 373 8.48 -19.66 4.28
N LEU A 374 8.28 -19.14 5.49
CA LEU A 374 8.14 -17.71 5.75
C LEU A 374 9.29 -17.19 6.60
N THR A 375 9.95 -16.15 6.11
CA THR A 375 10.90 -15.35 6.87
C THR A 375 10.32 -13.94 7.08
N VAL A 376 10.22 -13.50 8.33
CA VAL A 376 9.78 -12.14 8.67
C VAL A 376 10.97 -11.35 9.22
N LEU A 377 11.24 -10.19 8.65
CA LEU A 377 12.31 -9.29 9.10
C LEU A 377 11.72 -7.96 9.57
N ASP A 378 11.95 -7.62 10.84
CA ASP A 378 11.59 -6.32 11.43
C ASP A 378 12.63 -5.25 11.04
N TRP A 379 12.67 -4.90 9.75
CA TRP A 379 13.74 -4.08 9.20
C TRP A 379 13.24 -3.10 8.15
N GLY A 380 12.77 -1.94 8.61
CA GLY A 380 12.31 -0.82 7.80
C GLY A 380 11.41 0.12 8.60
N GLN A 381 10.83 1.10 7.92
CA GLN A 381 9.84 2.01 8.50
C GLN A 381 8.88 2.53 7.43
N ALA A 382 7.82 3.21 7.86
CA ALA A 382 6.88 3.84 6.95
C ALA A 382 7.61 4.85 6.01
N GLY A 383 7.34 4.74 4.70
CA GLY A 383 7.95 5.57 3.66
C GLY A 383 9.21 4.99 3.02
N ASP A 384 9.73 3.88 3.55
CA ASP A 384 10.80 3.10 2.92
C ASP A 384 10.27 2.32 1.71
N LEU A 385 11.10 2.18 0.68
CA LEU A 385 10.77 1.44 -0.55
C LEU A 385 11.71 0.24 -0.68
N PRO A 386 11.20 -1.00 -0.90
CA PRO A 386 12.02 -2.19 -0.91
C PRO A 386 12.82 -2.35 -2.21
N VAL A 387 13.97 -2.98 -2.09
CA VAL A 387 14.75 -3.56 -3.19
C VAL A 387 15.29 -4.92 -2.77
N GLY A 388 15.58 -5.77 -3.75
CA GLY A 388 16.11 -7.11 -3.55
C GLY A 388 17.21 -7.40 -4.56
N ALA A 389 18.36 -7.86 -4.09
CA ALA A 389 19.43 -8.43 -4.91
C ALA A 389 20.53 -9.01 -4.00
N ASN A 390 21.53 -9.69 -4.56
CA ASN A 390 22.72 -10.12 -3.81
C ASN A 390 23.73 -8.96 -3.71
N TRP A 391 23.87 -8.34 -2.53
CA TRP A 391 24.73 -7.14 -2.36
C TRP A 391 26.20 -7.46 -2.07
N ASP A 392 26.52 -8.68 -1.63
CA ASP A 392 27.86 -9.06 -1.16
C ASP A 392 28.67 -9.87 -2.19
N GLY A 393 28.06 -10.12 -3.34
CA GLY A 393 28.66 -10.85 -4.47
C GLY A 393 28.89 -12.33 -4.19
N GLY A 394 28.07 -12.90 -3.31
CA GLY A 394 28.14 -14.32 -2.95
C GLY A 394 29.09 -14.63 -1.79
N ASN A 395 29.57 -13.61 -1.07
CA ASN A 395 30.35 -13.78 0.17
C ASN A 395 29.42 -14.11 1.35
N GLY A 396 28.67 -15.20 1.21
CA GLY A 396 27.58 -15.61 2.11
C GLY A 396 26.76 -16.75 1.52
N GLY A 397 26.71 -16.79 0.18
CA GLY A 397 26.06 -17.83 -0.62
C GLY A 397 25.39 -17.19 -1.85
N PRO A 398 24.69 -17.98 -2.69
CA PRO A 398 23.95 -17.44 -3.83
C PRO A 398 22.70 -16.64 -3.42
N ALA A 399 22.45 -16.46 -2.12
CA ALA A 399 21.22 -15.87 -1.63
C ALA A 399 21.13 -14.38 -1.97
N ALA A 400 19.91 -13.93 -2.26
CA ALA A 400 19.58 -12.53 -2.38
C ALA A 400 19.32 -11.93 -1.00
N ASN A 401 19.43 -10.61 -0.93
CA ASN A 401 19.32 -9.82 0.26
C ASN A 401 18.31 -8.69 0.12
N VAL A 402 17.68 -8.33 1.23
CA VAL A 402 16.76 -7.19 1.25
C VAL A 402 17.53 -5.88 1.38
N GLY A 403 17.01 -4.84 0.74
CA GLY A 403 17.46 -3.47 0.88
C GLY A 403 16.28 -2.51 0.91
N ILE A 404 16.55 -1.30 1.37
CA ILE A 404 15.58 -0.20 1.45
C ILE A 404 16.17 1.05 0.83
N TRP A 405 15.40 1.70 -0.02
CA TRP A 405 15.55 3.11 -0.32
C TRP A 405 14.75 3.94 0.67
N ARG A 406 15.39 4.92 1.31
CA ARG A 406 14.74 5.88 2.20
C ARG A 406 14.72 7.27 1.57
N PRO A 407 13.61 7.66 0.90
CA PRO A 407 13.50 8.94 0.20
C PRO A 407 13.72 10.16 1.09
N SER A 408 13.37 10.07 2.38
CA SER A 408 13.54 11.14 3.36
C SER A 408 15.01 11.42 3.72
N GLN A 409 15.91 10.48 3.46
CA GLN A 409 17.34 10.62 3.70
C GLN A 409 18.16 10.73 2.40
N GLY A 410 17.57 10.37 1.26
CA GLY A 410 18.33 10.22 0.02
C GLY A 410 19.37 9.11 0.13
N ARG A 411 19.00 7.95 0.67
CA ARG A 411 19.96 6.90 1.02
C ARG A 411 19.41 5.48 0.86
N PHE A 412 20.25 4.58 0.35
CA PHE A 412 20.03 3.14 0.40
C PHE A 412 20.61 2.56 1.68
N HIS A 413 19.87 1.65 2.29
CA HIS A 413 20.29 0.80 3.41
C HIS A 413 20.17 -0.65 2.91
N LEU A 414 21.28 -1.37 2.82
CA LEU A 414 21.36 -2.73 2.29
C LEU A 414 21.77 -3.67 3.43
N ARG A 415 21.11 -4.82 3.55
CA ARG A 415 21.38 -5.79 4.62
C ARG A 415 21.97 -7.05 4.01
N ASN A 416 23.24 -7.34 4.30
CA ASN A 416 23.92 -8.52 3.77
C ASN A 416 23.49 -9.81 4.49
N ASP A 417 23.94 -10.97 3.99
CA ASP A 417 23.62 -12.30 4.53
C ASP A 417 24.00 -12.45 6.01
N ASP A 418 25.16 -11.92 6.39
CA ASP A 418 25.69 -11.94 7.76
C ASP A 418 24.99 -10.95 8.71
N GLY A 419 24.01 -10.20 8.21
CA GLY A 419 23.28 -9.17 8.94
C GLY A 419 24.00 -7.83 9.06
N SER A 420 25.20 -7.69 8.50
CA SER A 420 25.87 -6.40 8.37
C SER A 420 25.09 -5.46 7.44
N LEU A 421 25.28 -4.16 7.64
CA LEU A 421 24.57 -3.12 6.91
C LEU A 421 25.53 -2.29 6.06
N THR A 422 25.21 -2.15 4.78
CA THR A 422 25.85 -1.20 3.86
C THR A 422 24.93 -0.01 3.68
N THR A 423 25.47 1.19 3.83
CA THR A 423 24.71 2.43 3.61
C THR A 423 25.32 3.18 2.44
N LEU A 424 24.49 3.54 1.47
CA LEU A 424 24.92 4.29 0.29
C LEU A 424 24.13 5.59 0.19
N ASP A 425 24.84 6.72 0.32
CA ASP A 425 24.26 8.03 0.03
C ASP A 425 23.97 8.15 -1.46
N TRP A 426 22.80 8.70 -1.79
CA TRP A 426 22.32 8.81 -3.16
C TRP A 426 21.63 10.15 -3.40
N GLY A 427 22.17 10.93 -4.33
CA GLY A 427 21.72 12.31 -4.52
C GLY A 427 21.94 13.16 -3.25
N GLN A 428 21.60 14.44 -3.31
CA GLN A 428 21.67 15.33 -2.14
C GLN A 428 20.43 15.08 -1.26
N PRO A 429 20.57 14.94 0.08
CA PRO A 429 19.42 15.04 0.98
C PRO A 429 18.74 16.39 0.72
N ARG A 430 17.42 16.38 0.52
CA ARG A 430 16.65 17.62 0.34
C ARG A 430 16.32 18.24 1.68
#